data_AF-A0A2S8PT36-F1
#
_entry.id   AF-A0A2S8PT36-F1
#
_cell.length_a   1.000
_cell.length_b   1.000
_cell.length_c   1.000
_cell.angle_alpha   90.00
_cell.angle_beta   90.00
_cell.angle_gamma   90.00
#
_symmetry.space_group_name_H-M   'P 1'
#
loop_
_entity.id
_entity.type
_entity.pdbx_description
1 polymer ?
#
loop_
_entity_poly.entity_id
_entity_poly.type
_entity_poly.pdbx_seq_one_letter_code
_entity_poly.pdbx_strand_id
1 'polypeptide(L)'
;IDAVLAVQEHVDPQLIKPQHLDKQRYMEMKLKAQKESGKIQTQPGEYDDLWNLDHKPEPESQESAANRKFPPEPEKDIVWFIQEFSEVLEDWQRDIMTMLRDEMLYFWPQMETKIMNEGWASYWHQRIIRELDLTSDETIEFAKLNSSVVQPSRHSLNPYYLGLKIFEDIERRWDHPTKEEIEFGGRKPGQGREKIFEVREFDSDISFIRNYMTKQLTEDLDLYVFEKKGPEWKITDKSWENIRDQLVFARVNGGSPYLVVEDGDYLRTGEMVIKHMYEGIELDLKYMERTLPYVYQLWGRAVHLETIVEDKKVMFSYDGKKLHRRFV
;
A
#
# COMPACT_ATOMS: atom_id res chain seq x y z
N ILE A 1 20.44 11.13 -4.08
CA ILE A 1 19.30 11.44 -3.18
C ILE A 1 18.02 11.49 -4.00
N ASP A 2 17.83 12.46 -4.91
CA ASP A 2 16.62 12.55 -5.76
C ASP A 2 16.21 11.24 -6.42
N ALA A 3 17.19 10.50 -6.96
CA ALA A 3 16.93 9.23 -7.62
C ALA A 3 16.35 8.16 -6.67
N VAL A 4 16.79 8.16 -5.41
CA VAL A 4 16.31 7.23 -4.37
C VAL A 4 14.95 7.71 -3.87
N LEU A 5 14.78 9.01 -3.65
CA LEU A 5 13.50 9.61 -3.24
C LEU A 5 12.38 9.31 -4.25
N ALA A 6 12.71 9.22 -5.54
CA ALA A 6 11.73 8.91 -6.60
C ALA A 6 11.14 7.49 -6.51
N VAL A 7 11.77 6.57 -5.76
CA VAL A 7 11.33 5.18 -5.56
C VAL A 7 11.28 4.75 -4.11
N GLN A 8 11.44 5.69 -3.16
CA GLN A 8 11.59 5.37 -1.74
C GLN A 8 10.37 4.63 -1.18
N GLU A 9 9.17 4.89 -1.71
CA GLU A 9 7.95 4.24 -1.23
C GLU A 9 7.85 2.76 -1.64
N HIS A 10 8.78 2.24 -2.45
CA HIS A 10 8.79 0.84 -2.90
C HIS A 10 9.73 0.00 -2.04
N VAL A 11 9.44 -0.05 -0.73
CA VAL A 11 10.12 -0.87 0.28
C VAL A 11 9.20 -1.97 0.81
N ASP A 12 9.81 -3.01 1.39
CA ASP A 12 9.05 -4.07 2.06
C ASP A 12 9.30 -4.05 3.58
N PRO A 13 8.32 -3.62 4.39
CA PRO A 13 8.45 -3.59 5.85
C PRO A 13 8.29 -4.96 6.51
N GLN A 14 7.76 -5.96 5.80
CA GLN A 14 7.37 -7.24 6.41
C GLN A 14 8.55 -8.21 6.56
N LEU A 15 9.68 -7.93 5.91
CA LEU A 15 10.82 -8.83 5.87
C LEU A 15 12.06 -8.14 6.42
N ILE A 16 12.67 -8.73 7.45
CA ILE A 16 14.06 -8.42 7.81
C ILE A 16 14.92 -8.94 6.67
N LYS A 17 15.38 -8.02 5.81
CA LYS A 17 16.20 -8.37 4.67
C LYS A 17 17.65 -8.56 5.12
N PRO A 18 18.29 -9.67 4.73
CA PRO A 18 19.73 -9.83 4.90
C PRO A 18 20.49 -8.78 4.06
N GLN A 19 21.58 -8.25 4.61
CA GLN A 19 22.48 -7.29 3.94
C GLN A 19 23.73 -8.00 3.41
N HIS A 20 24.32 -7.50 2.32
CA HIS A 20 25.60 -7.99 1.77
C HIS A 20 25.57 -9.47 1.33
N LEU A 21 24.51 -9.86 0.62
CA LEU A 21 24.39 -11.18 0.01
C LEU A 21 24.83 -11.14 -1.46
N ASP A 22 25.84 -11.95 -1.78
CA ASP A 22 26.16 -12.25 -3.16
C ASP A 22 24.94 -12.79 -3.93
N LYS A 23 24.77 -12.37 -5.19
CA LYS A 23 23.70 -12.82 -6.09
C LYS A 23 23.47 -14.35 -6.06
N GLN A 24 24.56 -15.14 -6.04
CA GLN A 24 24.49 -16.60 -5.95
C GLN A 24 23.90 -17.10 -4.63
N ARG A 25 24.35 -16.53 -3.50
CA ARG A 25 23.86 -16.91 -2.17
C ARG A 25 22.39 -16.53 -1.99
N TYR A 26 22.00 -15.36 -2.51
CA TYR A 26 20.60 -14.95 -2.49
C TYR A 26 19.71 -15.90 -3.31
N MET A 27 20.15 -16.28 -4.52
CA MET A 27 19.47 -17.26 -5.36
C MET A 27 19.35 -18.62 -4.67
N GLU A 28 20.41 -19.12 -4.06
CA GLU A 28 20.40 -20.39 -3.31
C GLU A 28 19.42 -20.34 -2.12
N MET A 29 19.43 -19.25 -1.37
CA MET A 29 18.53 -19.04 -0.23
C MET A 29 17.06 -19.05 -0.68
N LYS A 30 16.74 -18.30 -1.75
CA LYS A 30 15.38 -18.25 -2.31
C LYS A 30 14.94 -19.59 -2.89
N LEU A 31 15.80 -20.27 -3.64
CA LEU A 31 15.50 -21.61 -4.17
C LEU A 31 15.31 -22.65 -3.07
N LYS A 32 16.06 -22.54 -1.96
CA LYS A 32 15.87 -23.40 -0.79
C LYS A 32 14.53 -23.11 -0.11
N ALA A 33 14.20 -21.84 0.10
CA ALA A 33 12.91 -21.42 0.66
C ALA A 33 11.72 -21.89 -0.21
N GLN A 34 11.83 -21.79 -1.54
CA GLN A 34 10.80 -22.26 -2.47
C GLN A 34 10.62 -23.79 -2.43
N LYS A 35 11.72 -24.54 -2.27
CA LYS A 35 11.67 -26.00 -2.08
C LYS A 35 11.09 -26.40 -0.72
N GLU A 36 11.28 -25.58 0.31
CA GLU A 36 10.74 -25.80 1.64
C GLU A 36 9.26 -25.41 1.73
N SER A 37 8.84 -24.32 1.07
CA SER A 37 7.43 -23.93 0.97
C SER A 37 6.61 -24.87 0.09
N GLY A 38 7.19 -25.43 -0.98
CA GLY A 38 6.59 -26.53 -1.74
C GLY A 38 6.51 -27.84 -0.96
N LYS A 39 7.25 -27.96 0.15
CA LYS A 39 7.18 -29.05 1.12
C LYS A 39 6.42 -28.62 2.38
N ILE A 40 5.22 -28.07 2.21
CA ILE A 40 4.23 -28.20 3.29
C ILE A 40 4.06 -29.71 3.48
N GLN A 41 4.71 -30.25 4.51
CA GLN A 41 4.45 -31.59 5.00
C GLN A 41 3.03 -31.56 5.55
N THR A 42 2.04 -31.78 4.69
CA THR A 42 0.82 -32.43 5.16
C THR A 42 1.31 -33.75 5.76
N GLN A 43 1.18 -33.92 7.08
CA GLN A 43 1.11 -35.28 7.59
C GLN A 43 -0.05 -35.90 6.81
N PRO A 44 0.17 -36.99 6.06
CA PRO A 44 -0.90 -37.54 5.24
C PRO A 44 -2.07 -37.84 6.17
N GLY A 45 -3.13 -37.06 6.03
CA GLY A 45 -4.37 -37.28 6.76
C GLY A 45 -4.94 -38.63 6.35
N GLU A 46 -5.77 -39.22 7.21
CA GLU A 46 -6.42 -40.52 6.94
C GLU A 46 -7.25 -40.51 5.62
N TYR A 47 -7.52 -39.33 5.06
CA TYR A 47 -8.32 -39.09 3.85
C TYR A 47 -7.55 -38.34 2.74
N ASP A 48 -6.22 -38.24 2.80
CA ASP A 48 -5.39 -37.57 1.77
C ASP A 48 -5.41 -38.33 0.42
N ASP A 49 -5.83 -39.58 0.44
CA ASP A 49 -6.06 -40.43 -0.72
C ASP A 49 -7.26 -39.98 -1.58
N LEU A 50 -8.28 -39.37 -0.97
CA LEU A 50 -9.46 -38.87 -1.66
C LEU A 50 -9.17 -37.66 -2.57
N TRP A 51 -8.19 -36.82 -2.21
CA TRP A 51 -7.81 -35.63 -2.97
C TRP A 51 -6.89 -35.93 -4.16
N ASN A 52 -6.28 -37.11 -4.18
CA ASN A 52 -5.33 -37.54 -5.23
C ASN A 52 -5.97 -38.45 -6.29
N LEU A 53 -7.29 -38.69 -6.25
CA LEU A 53 -7.99 -39.57 -7.19
C LEU A 53 -8.01 -39.01 -8.64
N ASP A 54 -7.94 -37.69 -8.80
CA ASP A 54 -8.01 -37.02 -10.12
C ASP A 54 -6.66 -36.47 -10.63
N HIS A 55 -5.60 -36.51 -9.82
CA HIS A 55 -4.30 -35.97 -10.19
C HIS A 55 -3.35 -37.07 -10.69
N LYS A 56 -3.17 -37.17 -12.01
CA LYS A 56 -1.96 -37.79 -12.56
C LYS A 56 -0.77 -36.91 -12.15
N PRO A 57 0.34 -37.48 -11.62
CA PRO A 57 1.54 -36.69 -11.35
C PRO A 57 2.03 -36.13 -12.67
N GLU A 58 1.83 -34.83 -12.88
CA GLU A 58 2.53 -34.12 -13.94
C GLU A 58 4.02 -34.18 -13.60
N PRO A 59 4.89 -34.56 -14.55
CA PRO A 59 6.32 -34.50 -14.32
C PRO A 59 6.67 -33.06 -13.94
N GLU A 60 7.32 -32.86 -12.79
CA GLU A 60 7.91 -31.58 -12.41
C GLU A 60 8.63 -31.02 -13.64
N SER A 61 8.05 -29.99 -14.26
CA SER A 61 8.68 -29.34 -15.38
C SER A 61 9.94 -28.69 -14.82
N GLN A 62 11.08 -29.35 -15.03
CA GLN A 62 12.38 -28.76 -14.77
C GLN A 62 12.53 -27.63 -15.76
N GLU A 63 12.03 -26.44 -15.41
CA GLU A 63 12.38 -25.22 -16.11
C GLU A 63 13.89 -25.21 -16.21
N SER A 64 14.39 -25.26 -17.45
CA SER A 64 15.82 -25.25 -17.73
C SER A 64 16.45 -24.09 -16.96
N ALA A 65 17.63 -24.31 -16.35
CA ALA A 65 18.35 -23.26 -15.63
C ALA A 65 18.57 -21.98 -16.46
N ALA A 66 18.44 -22.10 -17.79
CA ALA A 66 18.49 -21.04 -18.77
C ALA A 66 17.31 -20.04 -18.76
N ASN A 67 16.14 -20.40 -18.23
CA ASN A 67 14.94 -19.56 -18.19
C ASN A 67 14.61 -19.01 -16.78
N ARG A 68 15.50 -19.22 -15.81
CA ARG A 68 15.27 -18.75 -14.43
C ARG A 68 15.47 -17.24 -14.35
N LYS A 69 14.45 -16.54 -13.88
CA LYS A 69 14.49 -15.11 -13.58
C LYS A 69 15.36 -14.83 -12.35
N PHE A 70 15.90 -13.63 -12.29
CA PHE A 70 16.61 -13.14 -11.10
C PHE A 70 15.88 -11.91 -10.58
N PRO A 71 15.21 -11.91 -9.43
CA PRO A 71 15.09 -12.99 -8.45
C PRO A 71 14.16 -14.13 -8.90
N PRO A 72 14.19 -15.31 -8.24
CA PRO A 72 13.30 -16.44 -8.58
C PRO A 72 11.83 -16.14 -8.30
N GLU A 73 11.57 -15.29 -7.31
CA GLU A 73 10.26 -14.76 -6.96
C GLU A 73 10.33 -13.24 -7.06
N PRO A 74 9.27 -12.56 -7.55
CA PRO A 74 9.26 -11.11 -7.65
C PRO A 74 9.58 -10.44 -6.31
N GLU A 75 10.50 -9.48 -6.31
CA GLU A 75 10.93 -8.78 -5.10
C GLU A 75 10.21 -7.44 -4.98
N LYS A 76 9.56 -7.20 -3.84
CA LYS A 76 8.82 -5.96 -3.58
C LYS A 76 9.75 -4.80 -3.24
N ASP A 77 10.82 -5.06 -2.49
CA ASP A 77 11.72 -4.02 -2.02
C ASP A 77 12.70 -3.60 -3.14
N ILE A 78 12.25 -2.67 -4.00
CA ILE A 78 13.01 -2.18 -5.14
C ILE A 78 14.27 -1.45 -4.67
N VAL A 79 14.17 -0.67 -3.59
CA VAL A 79 15.29 0.11 -3.03
C VAL A 79 16.38 -0.83 -2.55
N TRP A 80 16.03 -1.84 -1.75
CA TRP A 80 16.97 -2.86 -1.30
C TRP A 80 17.56 -3.66 -2.45
N PHE A 81 16.75 -4.08 -3.42
CA PHE A 81 17.22 -4.86 -4.56
C PHE A 81 18.28 -4.12 -5.37
N ILE A 82 18.05 -2.83 -5.65
CA ILE A 82 19.01 -1.97 -6.33
C ILE A 82 20.26 -1.76 -5.47
N GLN A 83 20.09 -1.47 -4.18
CA GLN A 83 21.19 -1.27 -3.23
C GLN A 83 22.12 -2.49 -3.18
N GLU A 84 21.58 -3.71 -3.22
CA GLU A 84 22.36 -4.93 -3.07
C GLU A 84 22.99 -5.37 -4.40
N PHE A 85 22.22 -5.34 -5.50
CA PHE A 85 22.62 -6.00 -6.75
C PHE A 85 23.07 -5.05 -7.86
N SER A 86 22.95 -3.73 -7.71
CA SER A 86 23.44 -2.79 -8.73
C SER A 86 24.96 -2.89 -8.85
N GLU A 87 25.49 -2.98 -10.06
CA GLU A 87 26.93 -3.05 -10.33
C GLU A 87 27.58 -1.66 -10.43
N VAL A 88 26.78 -0.60 -10.58
CA VAL A 88 27.28 0.77 -10.82
C VAL A 88 27.37 1.63 -9.56
N LEU A 89 26.71 1.23 -8.47
CA LEU A 89 26.69 2.02 -7.24
C LEU A 89 28.00 1.90 -6.46
N GLU A 90 28.54 3.06 -6.09
CA GLU A 90 29.66 3.19 -5.16
C GLU A 90 29.22 2.95 -3.71
N ASP A 91 30.14 2.54 -2.83
CA ASP A 91 29.82 2.18 -1.44
C ASP A 91 29.07 3.31 -0.69
N TRP A 92 29.53 4.56 -0.81
CA TRP A 92 28.86 5.69 -0.17
C TRP A 92 27.46 5.97 -0.72
N GLN A 93 27.18 5.60 -1.98
CA GLN A 93 25.83 5.72 -2.56
C GLN A 93 24.90 4.67 -1.95
N ARG A 94 25.41 3.46 -1.67
CA ARG A 94 24.68 2.41 -0.96
C ARG A 94 24.40 2.80 0.49
N ASP A 95 25.33 3.49 1.14
CA ASP A 95 25.11 4.04 2.49
C ASP A 95 23.94 5.05 2.50
N ILE A 96 23.87 5.93 1.50
CA ILE A 96 22.75 6.87 1.35
C ILE A 96 21.43 6.13 1.10
N MET A 97 21.44 5.10 0.25
CA MET A 97 20.24 4.27 0.02
C MET A 97 19.78 3.58 1.30
N THR A 98 20.71 3.10 2.12
CA THR A 98 20.41 2.46 3.40
C THR A 98 19.71 3.45 4.34
N MET A 99 20.27 4.66 4.49
CA MET A 99 19.66 5.70 5.34
C MET A 99 18.23 6.05 4.91
N LEU A 100 18.02 6.25 3.59
CA LEU A 100 16.68 6.59 3.07
C LEU A 100 15.70 5.42 3.16
N ARG A 101 16.18 4.19 2.97
CA ARG A 101 15.37 2.99 3.16
C ARG A 101 14.94 2.84 4.61
N ASP A 102 15.84 3.02 5.57
CA ASP A 102 15.55 2.91 6.99
C ASP A 102 14.58 4.01 7.45
N GLU A 103 14.75 5.24 6.94
CA GLU A 103 13.78 6.33 7.14
C GLU A 103 12.39 5.94 6.61
N MET A 104 12.31 5.38 5.40
CA MET A 104 11.02 4.98 4.85
C MET A 104 10.38 3.83 5.65
N LEU A 105 11.18 2.85 6.09
CA LEU A 105 10.68 1.76 6.96
C LEU A 105 10.11 2.29 8.27
N TYR A 106 10.73 3.33 8.85
CA TYR A 106 10.21 4.00 10.04
C TYR A 106 8.86 4.70 9.79
N PHE A 107 8.68 5.35 8.63
CA PHE A 107 7.44 6.04 8.28
C PHE A 107 6.37 5.14 7.66
N TRP A 108 6.69 3.89 7.29
CA TRP A 108 5.73 2.98 6.67
C TRP A 108 4.44 2.76 7.49
N PRO A 109 4.52 2.49 8.82
CA PRO A 109 3.30 2.34 9.63
C PRO A 109 2.43 3.61 9.65
N GLN A 110 3.06 4.80 9.58
CA GLN A 110 2.34 6.07 9.49
C GLN A 110 1.62 6.21 8.15
N MET A 111 2.21 5.72 7.06
CA MET A 111 1.51 5.66 5.76
C MET A 111 0.34 4.69 5.83
N GLU A 112 0.51 3.50 6.40
CA GLU A 112 -0.56 2.50 6.49
C GLU A 112 -1.76 2.94 7.34
N THR A 113 -1.53 3.83 8.31
CA THR A 113 -2.53 4.30 9.28
C THR A 113 -2.81 5.79 9.15
N LYS A 114 -2.55 6.41 7.99
CA LYS A 114 -2.62 7.87 7.83
C LYS A 114 -3.96 8.47 8.25
N ILE A 115 -5.08 7.97 7.70
CA ILE A 115 -6.42 8.48 8.01
C ILE A 115 -6.75 8.24 9.49
N MET A 116 -6.46 7.03 9.98
CA MET A 116 -6.74 6.66 11.37
C MET A 116 -5.92 7.50 12.35
N ASN A 117 -4.62 7.66 12.12
CA ASN A 117 -3.71 8.41 12.99
C ASN A 117 -4.04 9.90 13.00
N GLU A 118 -4.30 10.52 11.84
CA GLU A 118 -4.72 11.92 11.74
C GLU A 118 -6.10 12.14 12.40
N GLY A 119 -7.03 11.19 12.22
CA GLY A 119 -8.34 11.20 12.86
C GLY A 119 -8.27 11.05 14.38
N TRP A 120 -7.44 10.13 14.88
CA TRP A 120 -7.21 9.88 16.30
C TRP A 120 -6.60 11.10 16.99
N ALA A 121 -5.59 11.72 16.37
CA ALA A 121 -5.01 12.96 16.84
C ALA A 121 -6.06 14.07 16.91
N SER A 122 -6.87 14.24 15.85
CA SER A 122 -7.95 15.24 15.81
C SER A 122 -9.00 15.01 16.90
N TYR A 123 -9.38 13.75 17.11
CA TYR A 123 -10.35 13.34 18.12
C TYR A 123 -9.88 13.76 19.53
N TRP A 124 -8.66 13.35 19.92
CA TRP A 124 -8.14 13.68 21.25
C TRP A 124 -7.81 15.15 21.41
N HIS A 125 -7.26 15.78 20.38
CA HIS A 125 -6.96 17.21 20.41
C HIS A 125 -8.22 18.03 20.71
N GLN A 126 -9.34 17.73 20.05
CA GLN A 126 -10.61 18.41 20.32
C GLN A 126 -11.17 18.12 21.71
N ARG A 127 -11.03 16.88 22.21
CA ARG A 127 -11.52 16.50 23.55
C ARG A 127 -10.71 17.15 24.66
N ILE A 128 -9.39 17.01 24.63
CA ILE A 128 -8.48 17.57 25.62
C ILE A 128 -8.68 19.08 25.71
N ILE A 129 -8.69 19.79 24.58
CA ILE A 129 -8.82 21.24 24.59
C ILE A 129 -10.19 21.70 25.11
N ARG A 130 -11.26 20.94 24.85
CA ARG A 130 -12.60 21.24 25.42
C ARG A 130 -12.68 21.01 26.93
N GLU A 131 -11.80 20.19 27.50
CA GLU A 131 -11.74 19.92 28.94
C GLU A 131 -10.83 20.91 29.69
N LEU A 132 -10.00 21.68 28.98
CA LEU A 132 -9.19 22.74 29.56
C LEU A 132 -10.05 23.96 29.93
N ASP A 133 -9.67 24.65 31.01
CA ASP A 133 -10.28 25.90 31.44
C ASP A 133 -9.76 27.06 30.58
N LEU A 134 -10.28 27.18 29.36
CA LEU A 134 -9.93 28.22 28.41
C LEU A 134 -10.79 29.47 28.56
N THR A 135 -10.19 30.63 28.32
CA THR A 135 -10.94 31.87 28.14
C THR A 135 -11.75 31.83 26.84
N SER A 136 -12.75 32.72 26.72
CA SER A 136 -13.56 32.81 25.50
C SER A 136 -12.74 33.15 24.26
N ASP A 137 -11.72 33.99 24.40
CA ASP A 137 -10.84 34.38 23.29
C ASP A 137 -9.99 33.19 22.81
N GLU A 138 -9.38 32.44 23.73
CA GLU A 138 -8.62 31.22 23.43
C GLU A 138 -9.51 30.14 22.80
N THR A 139 -10.76 30.01 23.26
CA THR A 139 -11.73 29.07 22.68
C THR A 139 -12.04 29.42 21.22
N ILE A 140 -12.22 30.71 20.90
CA ILE A 140 -12.48 31.17 19.53
C ILE A 140 -11.25 30.96 18.65
N GLU A 141 -10.05 31.28 19.15
CA GLU A 141 -8.80 31.07 18.44
C GLU A 141 -8.61 29.59 18.10
N PHE A 142 -8.81 28.71 19.08
CA PHE A 142 -8.76 27.26 18.86
C PHE A 142 -9.79 26.80 17.84
N ALA A 143 -11.05 27.26 17.94
CA ALA A 143 -12.09 26.89 16.99
C ALA A 143 -11.70 27.28 15.56
N LYS A 144 -11.09 28.46 15.38
CA LYS A 144 -10.60 28.93 14.08
C LYS A 144 -9.45 28.05 13.56
N LEU A 145 -8.46 27.74 14.39
CA LEU A 145 -7.34 26.86 14.03
C LEU A 145 -7.82 25.45 13.67
N ASN A 146 -8.62 24.83 14.53
CA ASN A 146 -9.16 23.49 14.31
C ASN A 146 -9.99 23.43 13.03
N SER A 147 -10.88 24.41 12.79
CA SER A 147 -11.69 24.46 11.57
C SER A 147 -10.85 24.54 10.28
N SER A 148 -9.66 25.15 10.36
CA SER A 148 -8.74 25.25 9.22
C SER A 148 -8.05 23.90 8.93
N VAL A 149 -7.79 23.10 9.97
CA VAL A 149 -7.15 21.78 9.84
C VAL A 149 -8.15 20.73 9.37
N VAL A 150 -9.37 20.70 9.94
CA VAL A 150 -10.39 19.71 9.59
C VAL A 150 -11.28 20.15 8.42
N GLN A 151 -10.90 21.19 7.68
CA GLN A 151 -11.71 21.74 6.60
C GLN A 151 -11.86 20.70 5.46
N PRO A 152 -13.08 20.32 5.07
CA PRO A 152 -13.29 19.46 3.92
C PRO A 152 -12.97 20.23 2.63
N SER A 153 -12.39 19.55 1.65
CA SER A 153 -12.13 20.08 0.30
C SER A 153 -13.14 19.52 -0.69
N ARG A 154 -13.45 20.29 -1.74
CA ARG A 154 -14.39 19.86 -2.79
C ARG A 154 -13.83 18.78 -3.71
N HIS A 155 -12.50 18.67 -3.80
CA HIS A 155 -11.82 17.80 -4.76
C HIS A 155 -10.84 16.84 -4.11
N SER A 156 -10.65 16.93 -2.79
CA SER A 156 -9.72 16.07 -2.07
C SER A 156 -10.33 15.67 -0.74
N LEU A 157 -10.10 14.42 -0.35
CA LEU A 157 -10.48 13.96 0.96
C LEU A 157 -9.51 14.52 2.00
N ASN A 158 -10.04 15.09 3.08
CA ASN A 158 -9.25 15.50 4.23
C ASN A 158 -9.17 14.33 5.22
N PRO A 159 -8.01 13.70 5.42
CA PRO A 159 -7.91 12.51 6.28
C PRO A 159 -8.19 12.85 7.75
N TYR A 160 -7.81 14.03 8.24
CA TYR A 160 -8.16 14.52 9.59
C TYR A 160 -9.68 14.54 9.80
N TYR A 161 -10.42 15.05 8.82
CA TYR A 161 -11.88 15.15 8.92
C TYR A 161 -12.56 13.78 8.81
N LEU A 162 -12.18 12.96 7.83
CA LEU A 162 -12.77 11.63 7.64
C LEU A 162 -12.49 10.74 8.86
N GLY A 163 -11.23 10.66 9.30
CA GLY A 163 -10.84 9.83 10.43
C GLY A 163 -11.53 10.24 11.72
N LEU A 164 -11.61 11.56 11.98
CA LEU A 164 -12.36 12.10 13.12
C LEU A 164 -13.82 11.64 13.09
N LYS A 165 -14.49 11.77 11.95
CA LYS A 165 -15.90 11.44 11.81
C LYS A 165 -16.18 9.95 11.96
N ILE A 166 -15.28 9.09 11.49
CA ILE A 166 -15.38 7.65 11.72
C ILE A 166 -15.23 7.33 13.21
N PHE A 167 -14.25 7.92 13.92
CA PHE A 167 -14.10 7.69 15.37
C PHE A 167 -15.29 8.20 16.18
N GLU A 168 -15.81 9.39 15.88
CA GLU A 168 -17.03 9.93 16.51
C GLU A 168 -18.23 9.00 16.28
N ASP A 169 -18.36 8.43 15.07
CA ASP A 169 -19.40 7.47 14.75
C ASP A 169 -19.27 6.15 15.51
N ILE A 170 -18.04 5.61 15.64
CA ILE A 170 -17.76 4.42 16.44
C ILE A 170 -18.11 4.66 17.91
N GLU A 171 -17.61 5.73 18.52
CA GLU A 171 -17.91 6.06 19.93
C GLU A 171 -19.43 6.16 20.15
N ARG A 172 -20.13 6.90 19.28
CA ARG A 172 -21.59 7.08 19.32
C ARG A 172 -22.35 5.75 19.26
N ARG A 173 -22.00 4.86 18.32
CA ARG A 173 -22.73 3.59 18.10
C ARG A 173 -22.51 2.59 19.23
N TRP A 174 -21.34 2.57 19.84
CA TRP A 174 -21.05 1.68 20.97
C TRP A 174 -21.50 2.25 22.32
N ASP A 175 -21.63 3.57 22.46
CA ASP A 175 -22.27 4.18 23.62
C ASP A 175 -23.80 4.01 23.60
N HIS A 176 -24.41 4.12 22.41
CA HIS A 176 -25.85 4.04 22.20
C HIS A 176 -26.23 3.00 21.14
N PRO A 177 -26.01 1.69 21.40
CA PRO A 177 -26.37 0.64 20.44
C PRO A 177 -27.88 0.53 20.27
N THR A 178 -28.31 0.04 19.10
CA THR A 178 -29.75 -0.19 18.85
C THR A 178 -30.25 -1.42 19.61
N LYS A 179 -31.58 -1.54 19.79
CA LYS A 179 -32.19 -2.68 20.49
C LYS A 179 -31.81 -4.02 19.86
N GLU A 180 -31.78 -4.08 18.54
CA GLU A 180 -31.40 -5.28 17.78
C GLU A 180 -29.93 -5.66 18.02
N GLU A 181 -29.03 -4.69 18.11
CA GLU A 181 -27.60 -4.93 18.37
C GLU A 181 -27.34 -5.41 19.81
N ILE A 182 -28.20 -5.02 20.76
CA ILE A 182 -28.13 -5.52 22.14
C ILE A 182 -28.64 -6.97 22.19
N GLU A 183 -29.81 -7.24 21.60
CA GLU A 183 -30.49 -8.55 21.69
C GLU A 183 -29.79 -9.64 20.86
N PHE A 184 -29.35 -9.33 19.64
CA PHE A 184 -28.74 -10.30 18.73
C PHE A 184 -27.22 -10.17 18.64
N GLY A 185 -26.68 -8.97 18.80
CA GLY A 185 -25.25 -8.68 18.70
C GLY A 185 -24.50 -8.70 20.04
N GLY A 186 -25.20 -8.80 21.16
CA GLY A 186 -24.60 -8.83 22.50
C GLY A 186 -23.87 -7.55 22.92
N ARG A 187 -24.11 -6.42 22.23
CA ARG A 187 -23.46 -5.15 22.56
C ARG A 187 -23.97 -4.59 23.89
N LYS A 188 -23.06 -4.03 24.70
CA LYS A 188 -23.42 -3.33 25.94
C LYS A 188 -23.29 -1.82 25.73
N PRO A 189 -24.29 -1.02 26.15
CA PRO A 189 -24.20 0.44 26.11
C PRO A 189 -23.03 0.98 26.95
N GLY A 190 -22.50 2.15 26.56
CA GLY A 190 -21.41 2.84 27.27
C GLY A 190 -20.01 2.28 27.00
N GLN A 191 -19.83 1.46 25.96
CA GLN A 191 -18.52 0.90 25.58
C GLN A 191 -17.86 1.64 24.40
N GLY A 192 -18.33 2.84 24.04
CA GLY A 192 -17.80 3.61 22.92
C GLY A 192 -16.31 3.88 23.04
N ARG A 193 -15.88 4.29 24.23
CA ARG A 193 -14.46 4.59 24.50
C ARG A 193 -13.59 3.34 24.40
N GLU A 194 -13.99 2.25 25.05
CA GLU A 194 -13.25 0.98 24.98
C GLU A 194 -13.10 0.52 23.53
N LYS A 195 -14.16 0.67 22.72
CA LYS A 195 -14.14 0.28 21.33
C LYS A 195 -13.15 1.09 20.50
N ILE A 196 -13.12 2.42 20.60
CA ILE A 196 -12.19 3.23 19.80
C ILE A 196 -10.72 2.94 20.14
N PHE A 197 -10.42 2.54 21.39
CA PHE A 197 -9.08 2.08 21.78
C PHE A 197 -8.74 0.73 21.16
N GLU A 198 -9.67 -0.22 21.15
CA GLU A 198 -9.54 -1.50 20.46
C GLU A 198 -9.26 -1.28 18.96
N VAL A 199 -10.06 -0.43 18.30
CA VAL A 199 -9.86 -0.08 16.88
C VAL A 199 -8.46 0.48 16.65
N ARG A 200 -8.01 1.43 17.48
CA ARG A 200 -6.68 2.03 17.37
C ARG A 200 -5.54 1.01 17.56
N GLU A 201 -5.78 -0.08 18.29
CA GLU A 201 -4.77 -1.12 18.55
C GLU A 201 -4.64 -2.14 17.41
N PHE A 202 -5.76 -2.51 16.78
CA PHE A 202 -5.80 -3.64 15.83
C PHE A 202 -6.03 -3.26 14.36
N ASP A 203 -6.58 -2.08 14.07
CA ASP A 203 -6.95 -1.72 12.69
C ASP A 203 -5.85 -0.92 11.96
N SER A 204 -5.82 -1.05 10.63
CA SER A 204 -5.10 -0.16 9.70
C SER A 204 -6.09 0.70 8.92
N ASP A 205 -5.66 1.67 8.10
CA ASP A 205 -6.62 2.48 7.31
C ASP A 205 -7.56 1.60 6.46
N ILE A 206 -7.03 0.50 5.92
CA ILE A 206 -7.79 -0.46 5.10
C ILE A 206 -8.93 -1.08 5.92
N SER A 207 -8.63 -1.66 7.07
CA SER A 207 -9.65 -2.32 7.90
C SER A 207 -10.56 -1.30 8.58
N PHE A 208 -10.00 -0.15 9.01
CA PHE A 208 -10.73 0.95 9.62
C PHE A 208 -11.84 1.47 8.70
N ILE A 209 -11.52 1.79 7.45
CA ILE A 209 -12.52 2.25 6.47
C ILE A 209 -13.48 1.11 6.11
N ARG A 210 -12.97 -0.09 5.87
CA ARG A 210 -13.79 -1.24 5.45
C ARG A 210 -14.84 -1.61 6.49
N ASN A 211 -14.47 -1.60 7.78
CA ASN A 211 -15.30 -2.09 8.88
C ASN A 211 -16.21 -1.01 9.47
N TYR A 212 -15.75 0.26 9.50
CA TYR A 212 -16.44 1.31 10.27
C TYR A 212 -16.98 2.46 9.44
N MET A 213 -16.63 2.58 8.16
CA MET A 213 -17.43 3.42 7.29
C MET A 213 -18.81 2.77 7.15
N THR A 214 -19.88 3.53 7.31
CA THR A 214 -21.25 3.04 7.22
C THR A 214 -22.01 3.84 6.17
N LYS A 215 -23.09 3.26 5.64
CA LYS A 215 -23.97 3.97 4.70
C LYS A 215 -24.44 5.31 5.25
N GLN A 216 -24.89 5.34 6.51
CA GLN A 216 -25.34 6.56 7.18
C GLN A 216 -24.21 7.60 7.24
N LEU A 217 -23.00 7.19 7.59
CA LEU A 217 -21.86 8.09 7.67
C LEU A 217 -21.48 8.65 6.28
N THR A 218 -21.51 7.82 5.24
CA THR A 218 -21.25 8.25 3.86
C THR A 218 -22.27 9.31 3.39
N GLU A 219 -23.54 9.13 3.76
CA GLU A 219 -24.61 10.08 3.47
C GLU A 219 -24.47 11.38 4.28
N ASP A 220 -24.17 11.28 5.59
CA ASP A 220 -23.96 12.42 6.49
C ASP A 220 -22.79 13.31 6.02
N LEU A 221 -21.77 12.70 5.41
CA LEU A 221 -20.58 13.38 4.88
C LEU A 221 -20.76 13.86 3.41
N ASP A 222 -21.88 13.54 2.75
CA ASP A 222 -22.13 13.76 1.31
C ASP A 222 -20.93 13.34 0.44
N LEU A 223 -20.41 12.14 0.65
CA LEU A 223 -19.32 11.59 -0.17
C LEU A 223 -19.83 11.12 -1.52
N TYR A 224 -19.01 11.27 -2.56
CA TYR A 224 -19.31 10.83 -3.92
C TYR A 224 -18.03 10.62 -4.74
N VAL A 225 -18.13 9.72 -5.72
CA VAL A 225 -17.08 9.51 -6.73
C VAL A 225 -17.32 10.46 -7.89
N PHE A 226 -16.25 11.10 -8.37
CA PHE A 226 -16.33 12.03 -9.48
C PHE A 226 -15.19 11.79 -10.46
N GLU A 227 -15.47 12.00 -11.75
CA GLU A 227 -14.50 11.86 -12.83
C GLU A 227 -14.49 13.12 -13.69
N LYS A 228 -13.33 13.42 -14.26
CA LYS A 228 -13.20 14.51 -15.22
C LYS A 228 -13.58 14.02 -16.62
N LYS A 229 -14.77 14.40 -17.10
CA LYS A 229 -15.22 14.11 -18.46
C LYS A 229 -15.07 15.36 -19.32
N GLY A 230 -13.93 15.46 -20.01
CA GLY A 230 -13.56 16.65 -20.79
C GLY A 230 -13.12 17.82 -19.87
N PRO A 231 -13.70 19.03 -20.00
CA PRO A 231 -13.40 20.15 -19.11
C PRO A 231 -14.18 20.13 -17.79
N GLU A 232 -15.24 19.32 -17.67
CA GLU A 232 -16.15 19.32 -16.53
C GLU A 232 -15.93 18.11 -15.60
N TRP A 233 -16.11 18.34 -14.30
CA TRP A 233 -16.21 17.28 -13.30
C TRP A 233 -17.65 16.78 -13.23
N LYS A 234 -17.84 15.47 -13.34
CA LYS A 234 -19.16 14.83 -13.21
C LYS A 234 -19.13 13.81 -12.08
N ILE A 235 -20.15 13.85 -11.24
CA ILE A 235 -20.38 12.80 -10.23
C ILE A 235 -20.78 11.53 -10.98
N THR A 236 -20.02 10.47 -10.76
CA THR A 236 -20.22 9.17 -11.42
C THR A 236 -20.98 8.20 -10.53
N ASP A 237 -20.73 8.23 -9.23
CA ASP A 237 -21.41 7.35 -8.28
C ASP A 237 -21.56 7.99 -6.89
N LYS A 238 -22.63 7.60 -6.20
CA LYS A 238 -22.93 7.93 -4.80
C LYS A 238 -23.20 6.68 -3.94
N SER A 239 -23.03 5.48 -4.50
CA SER A 239 -23.22 4.23 -3.75
C SER A 239 -22.17 4.10 -2.65
N TRP A 240 -22.62 3.69 -1.45
CA TRP A 240 -21.76 3.66 -0.28
C TRP A 240 -20.67 2.58 -0.42
N GLU A 241 -21.01 1.45 -1.04
CA GLU A 241 -20.11 0.33 -1.29
C GLU A 241 -18.94 0.78 -2.19
N ASN A 242 -19.24 1.44 -3.31
CA ASN A 242 -18.20 1.88 -4.23
C ASN A 242 -17.33 2.98 -3.60
N ILE A 243 -17.92 3.94 -2.88
CA ILE A 243 -17.14 4.97 -2.17
C ILE A 243 -16.18 4.33 -1.17
N ARG A 244 -16.66 3.36 -0.38
CA ARG A 244 -15.83 2.63 0.58
C ARG A 244 -14.73 1.87 -0.09
N ASP A 245 -15.05 1.10 -1.11
CA ASP A 245 -14.08 0.24 -1.76
C ASP A 245 -13.00 1.08 -2.45
N GLN A 246 -13.36 2.19 -3.11
CA GLN A 246 -12.41 3.15 -3.67
C GLN A 246 -11.49 3.76 -2.60
N LEU A 247 -12.04 4.16 -1.46
CA LEU A 247 -11.23 4.69 -0.35
C LEU A 247 -10.29 3.63 0.23
N VAL A 248 -10.72 2.37 0.29
CA VAL A 248 -9.87 1.24 0.71
C VAL A 248 -8.76 1.01 -0.33
N PHE A 249 -9.08 0.96 -1.62
CA PHE A 249 -8.10 0.77 -2.69
C PHE A 249 -7.04 1.87 -2.71
N ALA A 250 -7.44 3.13 -2.46
CA ALA A 250 -6.52 4.26 -2.35
C ALA A 250 -5.53 4.18 -1.17
N ARG A 251 -5.74 3.25 -0.22
CA ARG A 251 -4.83 3.01 0.92
C ARG A 251 -4.05 1.69 0.80
N VAL A 252 -4.32 0.88 -0.23
CA VAL A 252 -3.53 -0.33 -0.49
C VAL A 252 -2.06 0.06 -0.65
N ASN A 253 -1.17 -0.71 -0.01
CA ASN A 253 0.28 -0.47 -0.02
C ASN A 253 0.65 0.98 0.36
N GLY A 254 -0.02 1.56 1.36
CA GLY A 254 0.22 2.92 1.84
C GLY A 254 -0.32 4.03 0.92
N GLY A 255 -0.99 3.66 -0.17
CA GLY A 255 -1.44 4.54 -1.24
C GLY A 255 -0.45 4.66 -2.41
N SER A 256 0.62 3.87 -2.40
CA SER A 256 1.59 3.79 -3.50
C SER A 256 1.32 2.54 -4.35
N PRO A 257 1.51 2.60 -5.68
CA PRO A 257 1.28 1.46 -6.55
C PRO A 257 2.17 0.27 -6.16
N TYR A 258 1.64 -0.94 -6.30
CA TYR A 258 2.37 -2.16 -5.95
C TYR A 258 3.30 -2.58 -7.09
N LEU A 259 4.58 -2.25 -6.96
CA LEU A 259 5.61 -2.58 -7.92
C LEU A 259 6.55 -3.65 -7.38
N VAL A 260 7.00 -4.55 -8.25
CA VAL A 260 7.97 -5.60 -7.92
C VAL A 260 9.05 -5.68 -8.98
N VAL A 261 10.28 -6.02 -8.59
CA VAL A 261 11.32 -6.46 -9.52
C VAL A 261 10.99 -7.88 -9.94
N GLU A 262 10.57 -8.06 -11.19
CA GLU A 262 10.30 -9.39 -11.74
C GLU A 262 11.56 -10.04 -12.32
N ASP A 263 12.45 -9.25 -12.93
CA ASP A 263 13.72 -9.77 -13.47
C ASP A 263 14.80 -8.68 -13.57
N GLY A 264 15.78 -8.68 -12.68
CA GLY A 264 17.00 -7.87 -12.70
C GLY A 264 18.14 -8.44 -13.57
N ASP A 265 17.91 -9.47 -14.38
CA ASP A 265 18.87 -9.92 -15.39
C ASP A 265 18.17 -10.30 -16.70
N TYR A 266 17.30 -9.39 -17.15
CA TYR A 266 16.41 -9.63 -18.28
C TYR A 266 17.20 -9.95 -19.56
N LEU A 267 16.81 -11.05 -20.21
CA LEU A 267 17.49 -11.61 -21.39
C LEU A 267 19.01 -11.83 -21.19
N ARG A 268 19.48 -11.91 -19.93
CA ARG A 268 20.90 -11.99 -19.53
C ARG A 268 21.75 -10.82 -20.01
N THR A 269 21.11 -9.66 -20.13
CA THR A 269 21.77 -8.41 -20.50
C THR A 269 22.02 -7.52 -19.28
N GLY A 270 21.63 -7.96 -18.08
CA GLY A 270 21.63 -7.15 -16.86
C GLY A 270 20.56 -6.05 -16.84
N GLU A 271 19.61 -6.05 -17.79
CA GLU A 271 18.48 -5.12 -17.78
C GLU A 271 17.48 -5.49 -16.67
N MET A 272 16.78 -4.50 -16.12
CA MET A 272 15.81 -4.71 -15.05
C MET A 272 14.38 -4.60 -15.58
N VAL A 273 13.52 -5.56 -15.22
CA VAL A 273 12.08 -5.54 -15.43
C VAL A 273 11.39 -5.35 -14.08
N ILE A 274 10.72 -4.22 -13.96
CA ILE A 274 9.76 -3.93 -12.90
C ILE A 274 8.37 -4.25 -13.43
N LYS A 275 7.55 -4.89 -12.60
CA LYS A 275 6.16 -5.15 -12.92
C LYS A 275 5.25 -4.44 -11.93
N HIS A 276 4.25 -3.78 -12.48
CA HIS A 276 3.13 -3.27 -11.73
C HIS A 276 2.11 -4.39 -11.51
N MET A 277 1.88 -4.74 -10.26
CA MET A 277 0.79 -5.63 -9.87
C MET A 277 -0.50 -4.81 -9.88
N TYR A 278 -1.09 -4.70 -11.07
CA TYR A 278 -2.28 -3.90 -11.30
C TYR A 278 -3.49 -4.44 -10.52
N GLU A 279 -4.04 -3.59 -9.66
CA GLU A 279 -5.25 -3.86 -8.87
C GLU A 279 -6.35 -2.85 -9.18
N GLY A 280 -6.56 -2.53 -10.47
CA GLY A 280 -7.64 -1.64 -10.93
C GLY A 280 -7.30 -0.15 -10.95
N ILE A 281 -6.12 0.25 -10.46
CA ILE A 281 -5.63 1.63 -10.51
C ILE A 281 -4.44 1.69 -11.48
N GLU A 282 -4.53 2.54 -12.50
CA GLU A 282 -3.43 2.78 -13.44
C GLU A 282 -2.34 3.68 -12.84
N LEU A 283 -1.12 3.55 -13.35
CA LEU A 283 -0.03 4.45 -12.97
C LEU A 283 -0.22 5.84 -13.59
N ASP A 284 0.13 6.90 -12.86
CA ASP A 284 0.29 8.22 -13.47
C ASP A 284 1.47 8.18 -14.45
N LEU A 285 1.14 8.19 -15.75
CA LEU A 285 2.11 8.14 -16.83
C LEU A 285 3.14 9.27 -16.75
N LYS A 286 2.74 10.49 -16.36
CA LYS A 286 3.67 11.62 -16.27
C LYS A 286 4.65 11.46 -15.12
N TYR A 287 4.17 10.93 -14.00
CA TYR A 287 5.02 10.61 -12.86
C TYR A 287 6.01 9.50 -13.24
N MET A 288 5.49 8.39 -13.77
CA MET A 288 6.28 7.25 -14.25
C MET A 288 7.36 7.66 -15.27
N GLU A 289 7.02 8.49 -16.26
CA GLU A 289 7.95 8.98 -17.29
C GLU A 289 9.14 9.75 -16.69
N ARG A 290 8.93 10.41 -15.55
CA ARG A 290 9.97 11.14 -14.81
C ARG A 290 10.74 10.26 -13.83
N THR A 291 10.12 9.21 -13.32
CA THR A 291 10.74 8.29 -12.35
C THR A 291 11.70 7.30 -13.02
N LEU A 292 11.35 6.74 -14.20
CA LEU A 292 12.20 5.73 -14.86
C LEU A 292 13.66 6.16 -15.14
N PRO A 293 13.95 7.42 -15.54
CA PRO A 293 15.33 7.90 -15.65
C PRO A 293 16.14 7.79 -14.36
N TYR A 294 15.50 7.99 -13.20
CA TYR A 294 16.16 7.85 -11.90
C TYR A 294 16.44 6.38 -11.56
N VAL A 295 15.53 5.47 -11.89
CA VAL A 295 15.77 4.04 -11.71
C VAL A 295 16.95 3.57 -12.57
N TYR A 296 17.00 4.02 -13.83
CA TYR A 296 18.15 3.78 -14.69
C TYR A 296 19.45 4.34 -14.11
N GLN A 297 19.42 5.54 -13.52
CA GLN A 297 20.60 6.11 -12.88
C GLN A 297 21.11 5.23 -11.73
N LEU A 298 20.22 4.63 -10.94
CA LEU A 298 20.62 3.76 -9.82
C LEU A 298 21.05 2.36 -10.28
N TRP A 299 20.43 1.83 -11.32
CA TRP A 299 20.69 0.48 -11.83
C TRP A 299 21.85 0.41 -12.83
N GLY A 300 22.04 1.47 -13.63
CA GLY A 300 23.11 1.60 -14.63
C GLY A 300 22.84 0.95 -15.99
N ARG A 301 21.75 0.19 -16.13
CA ARG A 301 21.32 -0.47 -17.38
C ARG A 301 19.86 -0.16 -17.70
N ALA A 302 19.41 -0.55 -18.89
CA ALA A 302 18.04 -0.29 -19.31
C ALA A 302 17.02 -0.88 -18.32
N VAL A 303 15.94 -0.14 -18.12
CA VAL A 303 14.87 -0.51 -17.18
C VAL A 303 13.55 -0.58 -17.94
N HIS A 304 12.82 -1.67 -17.73
CA HIS A 304 11.52 -1.94 -18.29
C HIS A 304 10.48 -1.92 -17.19
N LEU A 305 9.35 -1.27 -17.43
CA LEU A 305 8.20 -1.27 -16.54
C LEU A 305 7.00 -1.83 -17.29
N GLU A 306 6.52 -2.98 -16.82
CA GLU A 306 5.29 -3.61 -17.28
C GLU A 306 4.10 -3.09 -16.47
N THR A 307 3.07 -2.56 -17.15
CA THR A 307 1.84 -2.07 -16.51
C THR A 307 0.64 -2.24 -17.45
N ILE A 308 -0.55 -1.93 -16.95
CA ILE A 308 -1.80 -1.90 -17.72
C ILE A 308 -2.22 -0.44 -17.92
N VAL A 309 -2.60 -0.08 -19.15
CA VAL A 309 -3.12 1.23 -19.55
C VAL A 309 -4.29 1.00 -20.50
N GLU A 310 -5.46 1.54 -20.17
CA GLU A 310 -6.71 1.34 -20.91
C GLU A 310 -6.99 -0.16 -21.17
N ASP A 311 -6.88 -0.98 -20.11
CA ASP A 311 -7.03 -2.44 -20.12
C ASP A 311 -6.05 -3.20 -21.04
N LYS A 312 -5.01 -2.52 -21.55
CA LYS A 312 -3.98 -3.13 -22.40
C LYS A 312 -2.67 -3.21 -21.65
N LYS A 313 -2.00 -4.35 -21.81
CA LYS A 313 -0.65 -4.55 -21.29
C LYS A 313 0.34 -3.70 -22.09
N VAL A 314 1.12 -2.88 -21.39
CA VAL A 314 2.10 -1.96 -21.96
C VAL A 314 3.42 -2.15 -21.24
N MET A 315 4.50 -2.15 -22.02
CA MET A 315 5.87 -2.13 -21.52
C MET A 315 6.50 -0.78 -21.87
N PHE A 316 6.92 -0.06 -20.84
CA PHE A 316 7.74 1.14 -20.95
C PHE A 316 9.20 0.75 -20.77
N SER A 317 10.08 1.19 -21.66
CA SER A 317 11.50 0.83 -21.63
C SER A 317 12.36 2.09 -21.72
N TYR A 318 13.24 2.30 -20.76
CA TYR A 318 14.16 3.44 -20.76
C TYR A 318 15.59 2.96 -20.99
N ASP A 319 16.20 3.42 -22.09
CA ASP A 319 17.53 2.98 -22.56
C ASP A 319 18.69 3.90 -22.13
N GLY A 320 18.41 4.91 -21.29
CA GLY A 320 19.35 5.95 -20.89
C GLY A 320 19.24 7.24 -21.69
N LYS A 321 18.56 7.24 -22.84
CA LYS A 321 18.36 8.43 -23.69
C LYS A 321 16.90 8.75 -23.91
N LYS A 322 16.08 7.73 -24.15
CA LYS A 322 14.67 7.87 -24.50
C LYS A 322 13.84 6.80 -23.82
N LEU A 323 12.60 7.18 -23.54
CA LEU A 323 11.57 6.24 -23.14
C LEU A 323 10.84 5.72 -24.38
N HIS A 324 10.76 4.40 -24.50
CA HIS A 324 10.02 3.70 -25.53
C HIS A 324 8.78 3.06 -24.92
N ARG A 325 7.66 3.12 -25.63
CA ARG A 325 6.40 2.47 -25.25
C ARG A 325 6.07 1.39 -26.26
N ARG A 326 5.81 0.16 -25.78
CA ARG A 326 5.38 -0.97 -26.61
C ARG A 326 4.15 -1.63 -26.00
N PHE A 327 3.14 -1.90 -26.81
CA PHE A 327 2.02 -2.75 -26.42
C PHE A 327 2.47 -4.21 -26.49
N VAL A 328 2.18 -4.97 -25.42
CA VAL A 328 2.61 -6.38 -25.26
C VAL A 328 1.51 -7.32 -25.66
#